data_AF-A0A380E4S0-F1
#
_entry.id   AF-A0A380E4S0-F1
#
_cell.length_a   1.000
_cell.length_b   1.000
_cell.length_c   1.000
_cell.angle_alpha   90.00
_cell.angle_beta   90.00
_cell.angle_gamma   90.00
#
_symmetry.space_group_name_H-M   'P 1'
#
loop_
_entity.id
_entity.type
_entity.pdbx_description
1 polymer ?
#
loop_
_entity_poly.entity_id
_entity_poly.type
_entity_poly.pdbx_seq_one_letter_code
_entity_poly.pdbx_strand_id
1 'polypeptide(L)'
;MTYFSTQSQGDVRSALNALELAVLSADNDKDGYRHVTLQDAKDCLQKGAFVSDKDGDMHYDVMSAFQKSIRGSDVNAALHYLARLIEAGDLPTIVRRLLVISYEDIGLASPNAGQRTLAAIESAERLGLPEARIPLSQAVIELCLSPKSNSAMSAIDSALSDIRNGHVGQIPNHLKDGLIKVLKI
;
A
#
# COMPACT_ATOMS: atom_id res chain seq x y z
N MET A 1 -20.80 -11.19 -19.88
CA MET A 1 -20.73 -9.76 -19.48
C MET A 1 -21.37 -9.48 -18.13
N THR A 2 -22.64 -9.84 -17.91
CA THR A 2 -23.34 -9.58 -16.63
C THR A 2 -22.63 -10.19 -15.42
N TYR A 3 -21.98 -11.35 -15.57
CA TYR A 3 -21.25 -11.99 -14.48
C TYR A 3 -20.06 -11.14 -13.99
N PHE A 4 -19.21 -10.64 -14.90
CA PHE A 4 -18.10 -9.75 -14.56
C PHE A 4 -18.60 -8.45 -13.92
N SER A 5 -19.63 -7.81 -14.48
CA SER A 5 -20.14 -6.55 -13.92
C SER A 5 -20.73 -6.70 -12.52
N THR A 6 -21.37 -7.84 -12.23
CA THR A 6 -21.97 -8.09 -10.90
C THR A 6 -20.89 -8.43 -9.87
N GLN A 7 -19.84 -9.16 -10.26
CA GLN A 7 -18.77 -9.56 -9.35
C GLN A 7 -17.78 -8.42 -9.06
N SER A 8 -17.59 -7.49 -9.99
CA SER A 8 -16.71 -6.33 -9.80
C SER A 8 -17.34 -5.15 -9.05
N GLN A 9 -18.58 -5.28 -8.54
CA GLN A 9 -19.29 -4.27 -7.74
C GLN A 9 -19.28 -2.84 -8.32
N GLY A 10 -19.28 -2.71 -9.66
CA GLY A 10 -19.24 -1.41 -10.34
C GLY A 10 -17.85 -0.82 -10.58
N ASP A 11 -16.76 -1.48 -10.16
CA ASP A 11 -15.41 -1.11 -10.57
C ASP A 11 -15.11 -1.62 -11.99
N VAL A 12 -15.05 -0.67 -12.92
CA VAL A 12 -14.77 -0.91 -14.35
C VAL A 12 -13.37 -1.49 -14.56
N ARG A 13 -12.37 -1.08 -13.77
CA ARG A 13 -10.99 -1.56 -13.95
C ARG A 13 -10.87 -3.02 -13.56
N SER A 14 -11.47 -3.39 -12.44
CA SER A 14 -11.52 -4.78 -11.97
C SER A 14 -12.30 -5.68 -12.95
N ALA A 15 -13.42 -5.18 -13.50
CA ALA A 15 -14.18 -5.90 -14.51
C ALA A 15 -13.40 -6.12 -15.82
N LEU A 16 -12.65 -5.11 -16.25
CA LEU A 16 -11.83 -5.17 -17.47
C LEU A 16 -10.66 -6.14 -17.31
N ASN A 17 -9.94 -6.08 -16.19
CA ASN A 17 -8.82 -6.99 -15.89
C ASN A 17 -9.30 -8.46 -15.85
N ALA A 18 -10.46 -8.72 -15.23
CA ALA A 18 -11.01 -10.07 -15.16
C ALA A 18 -11.44 -10.60 -16.54
N LEU A 19 -11.99 -9.73 -17.40
CA LEU A 19 -12.33 -10.08 -18.78
C LEU A 19 -11.08 -10.33 -19.62
N GLU A 20 -10.05 -9.50 -19.48
CA GLU A 20 -8.78 -9.66 -20.18
C GLU A 20 -8.11 -10.99 -19.83
N LEU A 21 -8.07 -11.34 -18.54
CA LEU A 21 -7.54 -12.63 -18.08
C LEU A 21 -8.33 -13.81 -18.65
N ALA A 22 -9.66 -13.70 -18.72
CA ALA A 22 -10.52 -14.73 -19.30
C ALA A 22 -10.28 -14.90 -20.81
N VAL A 23 -10.06 -13.80 -21.54
CA VAL A 23 -9.71 -13.84 -22.97
C VAL A 23 -8.31 -14.42 -23.20
N LEU A 24 -7.35 -14.13 -22.32
CA LEU A 24 -5.99 -14.66 -22.42
C LEU A 24 -5.90 -16.15 -22.08
N SER A 25 -6.81 -16.64 -21.25
CA SER A 25 -6.86 -18.03 -20.79
C SER A 25 -7.76 -18.93 -21.65
N ALA A 26 -8.60 -18.35 -22.52
CA ALA A 26 -9.47 -19.11 -23.41
C ALA A 26 -8.69 -19.71 -24.58
N ASP A 27 -8.94 -20.99 -24.87
CA ASP A 27 -8.40 -21.68 -26.03
C ASP A 27 -8.94 -21.06 -27.33
N ASN A 28 -8.11 -21.09 -28.38
CA ASN A 28 -8.54 -20.69 -29.71
C ASN A 28 -9.42 -21.81 -30.30
N ASP A 29 -10.56 -21.45 -30.88
CA ASP A 29 -11.31 -22.35 -31.74
C ASP A 29 -10.59 -22.55 -33.09
N LYS A 30 -11.04 -23.53 -33.88
CA LYS A 30 -10.50 -23.91 -35.20
C LYS A 30 -10.47 -22.75 -36.20
N ASP A 31 -11.32 -21.74 -36.01
CA ASP A 31 -11.40 -20.53 -36.83
C ASP A 31 -10.60 -19.35 -36.25
N GLY A 32 -9.82 -19.55 -35.18
CA GLY A 32 -8.96 -18.54 -34.57
C GLY A 32 -9.68 -17.56 -33.63
N TYR A 33 -10.97 -17.77 -33.36
CA TYR A 33 -11.74 -16.99 -32.40
C TYR A 33 -11.60 -17.55 -30.98
N ARG A 34 -11.59 -16.66 -29.97
CA ARG A 34 -11.60 -17.04 -28.56
C ARG A 34 -13.00 -16.90 -27.99
N HIS A 35 -13.54 -18.00 -27.46
CA HIS A 35 -14.86 -18.03 -26.85
C HIS A 35 -14.74 -18.03 -25.32
N VAL A 36 -15.04 -16.89 -24.70
CA VAL A 36 -15.09 -16.78 -23.23
C VAL A 36 -16.45 -17.29 -22.73
N THR A 37 -16.43 -18.38 -21.99
CA THR A 37 -17.61 -18.98 -21.36
C THR A 37 -17.86 -18.41 -19.96
N LEU A 38 -19.05 -18.70 -19.41
CA LEU A 38 -19.35 -18.39 -18.02
C LEU A 38 -18.43 -19.16 -17.05
N GLN A 39 -17.96 -20.35 -17.43
CA GLN A 39 -17.05 -21.13 -16.60
C GLN A 39 -15.67 -20.48 -16.56
N ASP A 40 -15.16 -19.99 -17.69
CA ASP A 40 -13.90 -19.25 -17.75
C ASP A 40 -13.96 -17.98 -16.88
N ALA A 41 -15.11 -17.29 -16.92
CA ALA A 41 -15.35 -16.14 -16.05
C ALA A 41 -15.35 -16.54 -14.56
N LYS A 42 -15.95 -17.67 -14.20
CA LYS A 42 -15.95 -18.20 -12.81
C LYS A 42 -14.55 -18.60 -12.36
N ASP A 43 -13.76 -19.25 -13.21
CA ASP A 43 -12.44 -19.75 -12.85
C ASP A 43 -11.42 -18.60 -12.72
N CYS A 44 -11.53 -17.58 -13.59
CA CYS A 44 -10.73 -16.36 -13.49
C CYS A 44 -11.12 -15.52 -12.25
N LEU A 45 -12.42 -15.39 -12.00
CA LEU A 45 -12.91 -14.67 -10.82
C LEU A 45 -12.74 -15.47 -9.52
N GLN A 46 -12.66 -16.79 -9.51
CA GLN A 46 -12.34 -17.58 -8.31
C GLN A 46 -10.88 -17.37 -7.88
N LYS A 47 -9.95 -17.28 -8.85
CA LYS A 47 -8.57 -16.87 -8.58
C LYS A 47 -8.50 -15.43 -8.07
N GLY A 48 -9.37 -14.54 -8.55
CA GLY A 48 -9.55 -13.18 -8.01
C GLY A 48 -10.38 -13.10 -6.72
N ALA A 49 -11.20 -14.10 -6.39
CA ALA A 49 -12.04 -14.15 -5.20
C ALA A 49 -11.25 -14.62 -3.97
N PHE A 50 -10.13 -15.31 -4.18
CA PHE A 50 -9.11 -15.47 -3.12
C PHE A 50 -8.49 -14.12 -2.71
N VAL A 51 -8.48 -13.14 -3.63
CA VAL A 51 -8.02 -11.76 -3.41
C VAL A 51 -9.15 -10.87 -2.86
N SER A 52 -10.40 -11.20 -3.15
CA SER A 52 -11.60 -10.48 -2.69
C SER A 52 -12.43 -11.33 -1.72
N ASP A 53 -11.75 -12.02 -0.78
CA ASP A 53 -12.46 -12.84 0.19
C ASP A 53 -13.43 -11.98 1.01
N LYS A 54 -14.56 -12.61 1.32
CA LYS A 54 -15.88 -12.04 1.57
C LYS A 54 -16.06 -11.20 2.83
N ASP A 55 -14.99 -10.81 3.52
CA ASP A 55 -15.03 -9.88 4.63
C ASP A 55 -13.81 -8.96 4.52
N GLY A 56 -14.00 -7.69 4.11
CA GLY A 56 -12.93 -6.68 4.07
C GLY A 56 -12.19 -6.53 5.41
N ASP A 57 -12.81 -7.00 6.50
CA ASP A 57 -12.23 -7.14 7.83
C ASP A 57 -11.00 -8.04 7.85
N MET A 58 -10.99 -9.16 7.11
CA MET A 58 -9.85 -10.08 7.10
C MET A 58 -8.60 -9.47 6.46
N HIS A 59 -8.77 -8.71 5.37
CA HIS A 59 -7.65 -8.00 4.74
C HIS A 59 -7.12 -6.88 5.64
N TYR A 60 -8.02 -6.16 6.32
CA TYR A 60 -7.65 -5.14 7.30
C TYR A 60 -6.89 -5.74 8.49
N ASP A 61 -7.34 -6.88 9.02
CA ASP A 61 -6.72 -7.55 10.15
C ASP A 61 -5.31 -8.05 9.81
N VAL A 62 -5.11 -8.62 8.62
CA VAL A 62 -3.77 -9.03 8.15
C VAL A 62 -2.84 -7.82 8.00
N MET A 63 -3.33 -6.72 7.42
CA MET A 63 -2.56 -5.49 7.29
C MET A 63 -2.20 -4.89 8.66
N SER A 64 -3.15 -4.92 9.60
CA SER A 64 -2.96 -4.44 10.95
C SER A 64 -1.94 -5.30 11.70
N ALA A 65 -2.02 -6.62 11.55
CA ALA A 65 -1.06 -7.55 12.13
C ALA A 65 0.33 -7.38 11.52
N PHE A 66 0.42 -7.17 10.20
CA PHE A 66 1.67 -6.85 9.51
C PHE A 66 2.38 -5.62 10.12
N GLN A 67 1.65 -4.52 10.28
CA GLN A 67 2.19 -3.31 10.92
C GLN A 67 2.59 -3.56 12.39
N LYS A 68 1.73 -4.22 13.17
CA LYS A 68 2.01 -4.51 14.58
C LYS A 68 3.24 -5.39 14.76
N SER A 69 3.47 -6.37 13.88
CA SER A 69 4.66 -7.22 13.91
C SER A 69 5.93 -6.42 13.66
N ILE A 70 5.93 -5.52 12.68
CA ILE A 70 7.09 -4.66 12.40
C ILE A 70 7.35 -3.71 13.58
N ARG A 71 6.30 -3.06 14.09
CA ARG A 71 6.38 -2.20 15.30
C ARG A 71 6.92 -2.96 16.51
N GLY A 72 6.46 -4.19 16.71
CA GLY A 72 6.88 -5.09 17.79
C GLY A 72 8.26 -5.73 17.59
N SER A 73 8.96 -5.42 16.48
CA SER A 73 10.25 -6.00 16.12
C SER A 73 10.24 -7.53 15.96
N ASP A 74 9.09 -8.10 15.57
CA ASP A 74 8.95 -9.54 15.28
C ASP A 74 9.10 -9.80 13.78
N VAL A 75 10.33 -10.16 13.38
CA VAL A 75 10.69 -10.45 11.98
C VAL A 75 9.88 -11.63 11.42
N ASN A 76 9.69 -12.69 12.22
CA ASN A 76 9.06 -13.91 11.73
C ASN A 76 7.57 -13.67 11.48
N ALA A 77 6.88 -13.03 12.42
CA ALA A 77 5.50 -12.67 12.26
C ALA A 77 5.30 -11.66 11.11
N ALA A 78 6.19 -10.66 10.98
CA ALA A 78 6.12 -9.68 9.90
C ALA A 78 6.26 -10.32 8.51
N LEU A 79 7.22 -11.24 8.34
CA LEU A 79 7.39 -11.99 7.08
C LEU A 79 6.21 -12.92 6.80
N HIS A 80 5.63 -13.54 7.83
CA HIS A 80 4.43 -14.35 7.68
C HIS A 80 3.24 -13.53 7.15
N TYR A 81 2.99 -12.35 7.73
CA TYR A 81 1.92 -11.49 7.24
C TYR A 81 2.23 -10.87 5.87
N LEU A 82 3.50 -10.53 5.59
CA LEU A 82 3.91 -10.12 4.24
C LEU A 82 3.59 -11.21 3.20
N ALA A 83 3.91 -12.47 3.51
CA ALA A 83 3.61 -13.59 2.61
C ALA A 83 2.10 -13.72 2.35
N ARG A 84 1.27 -13.63 3.39
CA ARG A 84 -0.20 -13.63 3.25
C ARG A 84 -0.71 -12.49 2.35
N LEU A 85 -0.14 -11.30 2.48
CA LEU A 85 -0.50 -10.15 1.64
C LEU A 85 -0.03 -10.33 0.19
N ILE A 86 1.14 -10.94 -0.03
CA ILE A 86 1.65 -11.27 -1.36
C ILE A 86 0.74 -12.29 -2.06
N GLU A 87 0.30 -13.33 -1.36
CA GLU A 87 -0.66 -14.31 -1.89
C GLU A 87 -2.01 -13.67 -2.24
N ALA A 88 -2.40 -12.61 -1.52
CA ALA A 88 -3.56 -11.79 -1.87
C ALA A 88 -3.34 -10.85 -3.07
N GLY A 89 -2.11 -10.71 -3.58
CA GLY A 89 -1.83 -10.01 -4.85
C GLY A 89 -1.96 -8.47 -4.84
N ASP A 90 -2.32 -7.82 -3.73
CA ASP A 90 -2.46 -6.35 -3.63
C ASP A 90 -1.14 -5.66 -3.28
N LEU A 91 -0.19 -5.69 -4.24
CA LEU A 91 1.10 -5.00 -4.12
C LEU A 91 0.95 -3.50 -3.78
N PRO A 92 0.05 -2.72 -4.40
CA PRO A 92 -0.14 -1.30 -4.08
C PRO A 92 -0.46 -1.04 -2.60
N THR A 93 -1.27 -1.88 -1.95
CA THR A 93 -1.56 -1.68 -0.53
C THR A 93 -0.38 -2.06 0.37
N ILE A 94 0.37 -3.12 0.04
CA ILE A 94 1.58 -3.51 0.77
C ILE A 94 2.60 -2.37 0.77
N VAL A 95 2.93 -1.82 -0.40
CA VAL A 95 3.99 -0.80 -0.52
C VAL A 95 3.59 0.50 0.18
N ARG A 96 2.32 0.92 0.06
CA ARG A 96 1.80 2.09 0.78
C ARG A 96 1.92 1.91 2.30
N ARG A 97 1.52 0.75 2.82
CA ARG A 97 1.61 0.47 4.26
C ARG A 97 3.05 0.41 4.72
N LEU A 98 3.93 -0.24 3.96
CA LEU A 98 5.34 -0.38 4.32
C LEU A 98 6.03 0.98 4.41
N LEU A 99 5.71 1.90 3.48
CA LEU A 99 6.22 3.27 3.52
C LEU A 99 5.73 4.02 4.77
N VAL A 100 4.44 3.90 5.11
CA VAL A 100 3.88 4.48 6.35
C VAL A 100 4.65 3.98 7.56
N ILE A 101 4.84 2.66 7.71
CA ILE A 101 5.54 2.06 8.84
C ILE A 101 6.98 2.61 8.98
N SER A 102 7.68 2.83 7.87
CA SER A 102 9.05 3.35 7.90
C SER A 102 9.16 4.75 8.52
N TYR A 103 8.13 5.59 8.38
CA TYR A 103 8.09 6.93 8.95
C TYR A 103 7.36 7.00 10.30
N GLU A 104 6.32 6.19 10.50
CA GLU A 104 5.50 6.13 11.71
C GLU A 104 6.21 5.43 12.87
N ASP A 105 6.79 4.24 12.61
CA ASP A 105 7.25 3.35 13.66
C ASP A 105 8.78 3.33 13.82
N ILE A 106 9.51 3.69 12.77
CA ILE A 106 10.99 3.78 12.78
C ILE A 106 11.42 5.25 12.86
N GLY A 107 10.96 6.07 11.91
CA GLY A 107 11.07 7.52 11.96
C GLY A 107 12.48 8.04 12.23
N LEU A 108 12.59 8.99 13.16
CA LEU A 108 13.86 9.67 13.48
C LEU A 108 14.89 8.78 14.19
N ALA A 109 14.51 7.58 14.66
CA ALA A 109 15.47 6.66 15.25
C ALA A 109 16.37 6.01 14.19
N SER A 110 15.91 5.92 12.93
CA SER A 110 16.74 5.50 11.79
C SER A 110 16.34 6.30 10.54
N PRO A 111 16.83 7.56 10.39
CA PRO A 111 16.36 8.47 9.34
C PRO A 111 16.49 7.94 7.91
N ASN A 112 17.49 7.08 7.66
CA ASN A 112 17.72 6.49 6.34
C ASN A 112 16.78 5.31 6.02
N ALA A 113 16.04 4.77 7.00
CA ALA A 113 15.14 3.63 6.81
C ALA A 113 13.99 3.96 5.84
N GLY A 114 13.45 5.18 5.88
CA GLY A 114 12.41 5.62 4.94
C GLY A 114 12.90 5.63 3.49
N GLN A 115 14.09 6.16 3.24
CA GLN A 115 14.68 6.17 1.89
C GLN A 115 15.00 4.77 1.37
N ARG A 116 15.54 3.88 2.21
CA ARG A 116 15.80 2.49 1.81
C ARG A 116 14.50 1.72 1.57
N THR A 117 13.47 1.98 2.37
CA THR A 117 12.13 1.43 2.15
C THR A 117 11.56 1.89 0.81
N LEU A 118 11.68 3.18 0.48
CA LEU A 118 11.27 3.71 -0.81
C LEU A 118 12.01 3.05 -1.97
N ALA A 119 13.34 2.89 -1.87
CA ALA A 119 14.12 2.22 -2.90
C ALA A 119 13.70 0.74 -3.10
N ALA A 120 13.36 0.04 -2.01
CA ALA A 120 12.80 -1.31 -2.08
C ALA A 120 11.41 -1.34 -2.73
N ILE A 121 10.56 -0.35 -2.45
CA ILE A 121 9.24 -0.18 -3.06
C ILE A 121 9.37 0.09 -4.57
N GLU A 122 10.21 1.05 -4.98
CA GLU A 122 10.45 1.34 -6.40
C GLU A 122 10.99 0.11 -7.14
N SER A 123 11.85 -0.68 -6.48
CA SER A 123 12.32 -1.96 -7.04
C SER A 123 11.18 -2.95 -7.17
N ALA A 124 10.32 -3.08 -6.16
CA ALA A 124 9.16 -3.97 -6.16
C ALA A 124 8.16 -3.59 -7.26
N GLU A 125 7.85 -2.30 -7.43
CA GLU A 125 6.94 -1.81 -8.47
C GLU A 125 7.47 -2.07 -9.88
N ARG A 126 8.80 -1.93 -10.09
CA ARG A 126 9.43 -2.24 -11.38
C ARG A 126 9.46 -3.73 -11.70
N LEU A 127 9.60 -4.57 -10.68
CA LEU A 127 9.69 -6.03 -10.84
C LEU A 127 8.33 -6.70 -10.97
N GLY A 128 7.33 -6.22 -10.21
CA GLY A 128 6.05 -6.91 -10.07
C GLY A 128 6.16 -8.21 -9.27
N LEU A 129 5.02 -8.83 -8.95
CA LEU A 129 5.01 -10.15 -8.31
C LEU A 129 5.25 -11.24 -9.36
N PRO A 130 6.02 -12.31 -9.03
CA PRO A 130 6.46 -12.67 -7.67
C PRO A 130 7.78 -12.03 -7.21
N GLU A 131 8.63 -11.48 -8.08
CA GLU A 131 9.98 -10.98 -7.76
C GLU A 131 9.99 -9.82 -6.74
N ALA A 132 8.92 -9.00 -6.72
CA ALA A 132 8.72 -7.92 -5.77
C ALA A 132 8.81 -8.37 -4.30
N ARG A 133 8.53 -9.64 -3.99
CA ARG A 133 8.67 -10.18 -2.63
C ARG A 133 10.10 -10.04 -2.08
N ILE A 134 11.11 -10.06 -2.94
CA ILE A 134 12.52 -10.06 -2.55
C ILE A 134 12.91 -8.72 -1.93
N PRO A 135 12.83 -7.57 -2.63
CA PRO A 135 13.13 -6.27 -2.02
C PRO A 135 12.21 -5.93 -0.84
N LEU A 136 10.92 -6.33 -0.90
CA LEU A 136 9.99 -6.09 0.20
C LEU A 136 10.39 -6.86 1.48
N SER A 137 10.80 -8.12 1.35
CA SER A 137 11.26 -8.91 2.51
C SER A 137 12.49 -8.29 3.18
N GLN A 138 13.42 -7.76 2.39
CA GLN A 138 14.60 -7.06 2.91
C GLN A 138 14.21 -5.82 3.69
N ALA A 139 13.33 -4.98 3.14
CA ALA A 139 12.83 -3.79 3.83
C ALA A 139 12.09 -4.14 5.12
N VAL A 140 11.23 -5.17 5.10
CA VAL A 140 10.51 -5.63 6.31
C VAL A 140 11.47 -6.07 7.42
N ILE A 141 12.49 -6.88 7.09
CA ILE A 141 13.50 -7.32 8.07
C ILE A 141 14.26 -6.11 8.64
N GLU A 142 14.67 -5.18 7.78
CA GLU A 142 15.39 -3.98 8.20
C GLU A 142 14.55 -3.12 9.16
N LEU A 143 13.28 -2.90 8.85
CA LEU A 143 12.37 -2.12 9.70
C LEU A 143 12.10 -2.82 11.04
N CYS A 144 11.95 -4.16 11.05
CA CYS A 144 11.80 -4.93 12.28
C CYS A 144 13.02 -4.78 13.20
N LEU A 145 14.23 -4.80 12.65
CA LEU A 145 15.47 -4.72 13.40
C LEU A 145 15.94 -3.28 13.70
N SER A 146 15.32 -2.29 13.08
CA SER A 146 15.63 -0.87 13.31
C SER A 146 15.13 -0.40 14.68
N PRO A 147 15.82 0.59 15.30
CA PRO A 147 15.29 1.25 16.49
C PRO A 147 13.96 1.94 16.16
N LYS A 148 13.03 1.93 17.12
CA LYS A 148 11.66 2.41 16.93
C LYS A 148 11.51 3.83 17.47
N SER A 149 10.79 4.68 16.74
CA SER A 149 10.39 6.01 17.22
C SER A 149 9.20 6.53 16.43
N ASN A 150 8.14 6.88 17.16
CA ASN A 150 6.97 7.59 16.65
C ASN A 150 6.97 9.08 17.01
N SER A 151 8.13 9.62 17.43
CA SER A 151 8.22 10.98 17.99
C SER A 151 7.82 12.07 17.00
N ALA A 152 8.21 11.95 15.73
CA ALA A 152 7.87 12.91 14.69
C ALA A 152 6.37 12.93 14.39
N MET A 153 5.75 11.75 14.24
CA MET A 153 4.30 11.62 14.04
C MET A 153 3.53 12.18 15.24
N SER A 154 3.92 11.79 16.46
CA SER A 154 3.26 12.27 17.69
C SER A 154 3.37 13.79 17.83
N ALA A 155 4.51 14.38 17.46
CA ALA A 155 4.71 15.82 17.52
C ALA A 155 3.81 16.58 16.52
N ILE A 156 3.72 16.12 15.27
CA ILE A 156 2.84 16.77 14.29
C ILE A 156 1.36 16.58 14.63
N ASP A 157 0.98 15.43 15.16
CA ASP A 157 -0.40 15.16 15.62
C ASP A 157 -0.78 16.07 16.79
N SER A 158 0.14 16.32 17.72
CA SER A 158 -0.08 17.28 18.82
C SER A 158 -0.27 18.70 18.29
N ALA A 159 0.59 19.16 17.38
CA ALA A 159 0.47 20.50 16.78
C ALA A 159 -0.83 20.65 15.97
N LEU A 160 -1.24 19.62 15.24
CA LEU A 160 -2.52 19.59 14.52
C LEU A 160 -3.71 19.60 15.49
N SER A 161 -3.59 18.92 16.63
CA SER A 161 -4.60 18.94 17.69
C SER A 161 -4.80 20.35 18.24
N ASP A 162 -3.71 21.08 18.53
CA ASP A 162 -3.78 22.46 19.00
C ASP A 162 -4.51 23.38 18.01
N ILE A 163 -4.21 23.24 16.71
CA ILE A 163 -4.89 24.00 15.65
C ILE A 163 -6.39 23.67 15.64
N ARG A 164 -6.76 22.39 15.69
CA ARG A 164 -8.17 21.94 15.67
C ARG A 164 -8.95 22.40 16.90
N ASN A 165 -8.28 22.54 18.04
CA ASN A 165 -8.86 23.05 19.29
C ASN A 165 -8.89 24.58 19.36
N GLY A 166 -8.49 25.29 18.29
CA GLY A 166 -8.53 26.74 18.23
C GLY A 166 -7.37 27.43 18.97
N HIS A 167 -6.33 26.71 19.38
CA HIS A 167 -5.10 27.28 19.97
C HIS A 167 -4.19 27.89 18.90
N VAL A 168 -4.76 28.71 18.01
CA VAL A 168 -4.04 29.35 16.91
C VAL A 168 -3.69 30.78 17.32
N GLY A 169 -2.44 30.99 17.74
CA GLY A 169 -1.91 32.33 18.01
C GLY A 169 -1.62 33.13 16.73
N GLN A 170 -1.36 34.44 16.87
CA GLN A 170 -0.83 35.22 15.75
C GLN A 170 0.65 34.88 15.51
N ILE A 171 1.08 34.90 14.24
CA ILE A 171 2.50 34.80 13.89
C ILE A 171 3.25 35.98 14.53
N PRO A 172 4.33 35.76 15.29
CA PRO A 172 5.16 36.84 15.84
C PRO A 172 5.63 37.81 14.75
N ASN A 173 5.61 39.11 15.02
CA ASN A 173 5.91 40.14 14.00
C ASN A 173 7.26 39.97 13.30
N HIS A 174 8.28 39.43 13.98
CA HIS A 174 9.61 39.19 13.41
C HIS A 174 9.69 37.93 12.50
N LEU A 175 8.63 37.11 12.46
CA LEU A 175 8.50 35.95 11.58
C LEU A 175 7.51 36.20 10.43
N LYS A 176 6.81 37.34 10.42
CA LYS A 176 5.93 37.73 9.31
C LYS A 176 6.78 38.08 8.10
N ASP A 177 6.25 37.82 6.90
CA ASP A 177 6.92 38.18 5.66
C ASP A 177 7.25 39.67 5.63
N GLY A 178 8.53 39.97 5.45
CA GLY A 178 9.04 41.33 5.38
C GLY A 178 8.94 41.77 3.94
N LEU A 179 7.91 42.55 3.59
CA LEU A 179 7.97 43.38 2.38
C LEU A 179 9.23 44.23 2.48
N ILE A 180 10.31 43.79 1.81
CA ILE A 180 11.40 44.66 1.41
C ILE A 180 10.71 45.80 0.67
N LYS A 181 10.71 47.00 1.25
CA LYS A 181 10.28 48.20 0.56
C LYS A 181 11.16 48.34 -0.67
N VAL A 182 10.66 47.87 -1.81
CA VAL A 182 11.25 48.21 -3.11
C VAL A 182 11.17 49.72 -3.20
N LEU A 183 12.33 50.37 -3.07
CA LEU A 183 12.50 51.77 -3.38
C LEU A 183 12.04 51.96 -4.83
N LYS A 184 10.87 52.57 -5.01
CA LYS A 184 10.50 53.18 -6.28
C LYS A 184 11.43 54.38 -6.45
N ILE A 185 12.43 54.23 -7.31
CA ILE A 185 13.17 55.33 -7.93
C ILE A 185 12.30 55.84 -9.08
#